data_AF-O48864-F1
#
_entry.id   AF-O48864-F1
#
_cell.length_a   1.000
_cell.length_b   1.000
_cell.length_c   1.000
_cell.angle_alpha   90.00
_cell.angle_beta   90.00
_cell.angle_gamma   90.00
#
_symmetry.space_group_name_H-M   'P 1'
#
loop_
_entity.id
_entity.type
_entity.pdbx_description
1 polymer ?
#
loop_
_entity_poly.entity_id
_entity_poly.type
_entity_poly.pdbx_seq_one_letter_code
_entity_poly.pdbx_strand_id
1 'polypeptide(L)'
;FNEVEFQTASGQMIDLITTLVGEKDLSKYLLPIHRRIVQYKTAYYSFYLPVACALLMAGESLDNHVNVKNILIEMGIYFQVQDDYLDCFADPEVLGKIGTDIQEF
;
A
#
# COMPACT_ATOMS: atom_id res chain seq x y z
N PHE A 1 -1.90 -16.39 -2.86
CA PHE A 1 -3.13 -15.60 -3.05
C PHE A 1 -3.83 -15.30 -1.73
N ASN A 2 -4.44 -16.26 -1.04
CA ASN A 2 -5.20 -16.00 0.21
C ASN A 2 -4.43 -15.21 1.29
N GLU A 3 -3.13 -15.46 1.48
CA GLU A 3 -2.33 -14.69 2.45
C GLU A 3 -2.24 -13.21 2.07
N VAL A 4 -2.03 -12.91 0.78
CA VAL A 4 -1.94 -11.54 0.27
C VAL A 4 -3.31 -10.85 0.30
N GLU A 5 -4.39 -11.59 0.04
CA GLU A 5 -5.75 -11.09 0.22
C GLU A 5 -6.00 -10.69 1.68
N PHE A 6 -5.64 -11.56 2.63
CA PHE A 6 -5.76 -11.26 4.05
C PHE A 6 -4.93 -10.04 4.47
N GLN A 7 -3.70 -9.92 3.96
CA GLN A 7 -2.84 -8.75 4.19
C GLN A 7 -3.50 -7.47 3.66
N THR A 8 -4.04 -7.52 2.44
CA THR A 8 -4.73 -6.40 1.79
C THR A 8 -5.98 -5.98 2.56
N ALA A 9 -6.82 -6.96 2.94
CA ALA A 9 -8.01 -6.71 3.74
C ALA A 9 -7.68 -6.13 5.13
N SER A 10 -6.59 -6.60 5.75
CA SER A 10 -6.09 -6.06 7.02
C SER A 10 -5.58 -4.62 6.86
N GLY A 11 -4.87 -4.32 5.77
CA GLY A 11 -4.46 -2.95 5.44
C GLY A 11 -5.65 -2.01 5.25
N GLN A 12 -6.67 -2.45 4.50
CA GLN A 12 -7.92 -1.73 4.32
C GLN A 12 -8.67 -1.52 5.64
N MET A 13 -8.68 -2.53 6.51
CA MET A 13 -9.27 -2.40 7.84
C MET A 13 -8.57 -1.29 8.65
N ILE A 14 -7.24 -1.26 8.66
CA ILE A 14 -6.47 -0.25 9.40
C ILE A 14 -6.76 1.15 8.84
N ASP A 15 -6.82 1.28 7.51
CA ASP A 15 -7.18 2.53 6.83
C ASP A 15 -8.56 3.04 7.27
N LEU A 16 -9.59 2.19 7.22
CA LEU A 16 -10.95 2.56 7.61
C LEU A 16 -11.06 2.93 9.09
N ILE A 17 -10.40 2.20 10.00
CA ILE A 17 -10.46 2.56 11.43
C ILE A 17 -9.71 3.86 11.73
N THR A 18 -8.61 4.15 11.02
CA THR A 18 -7.85 5.40 11.19
C THR A 18 -8.65 6.60 10.70
N THR A 19 -9.36 6.46 9.58
CA THR A 19 -10.05 7.58 8.92
C THR A 19 -11.49 7.77 9.38
N LEU A 20 -12.25 6.68 9.65
CA LEU A 20 -13.70 6.74 9.87
C LEU A 20 -14.16 6.56 11.32
N VAL A 21 -13.34 5.97 12.19
CA VAL A 21 -13.79 5.60 13.55
C VAL A 21 -13.48 6.70 14.58
N GLY A 22 -14.54 7.14 15.25
CA GLY A 22 -14.50 8.18 16.28
C GLY A 22 -14.47 9.59 15.68
N GLU A 23 -14.00 10.56 16.47
CA GLU A 23 -13.88 11.94 15.98
C GLU A 23 -12.76 12.07 14.95
N LYS A 24 -12.97 12.95 13.96
CA LYS A 24 -11.94 13.35 13.00
C LYS A 24 -10.86 14.12 13.75
N ASP A 25 -9.76 13.43 14.00
CA ASP A 25 -8.63 13.95 14.77
C ASP A 25 -7.33 13.67 14.00
N LEU A 26 -6.71 14.75 13.51
CA LEU A 26 -5.45 14.70 12.77
C LEU A 26 -4.30 14.14 13.62
N SER A 27 -4.40 14.17 14.96
CA SER A 27 -3.36 13.61 15.84
C SER A 27 -3.19 12.10 15.67
N LYS A 28 -4.19 11.41 15.12
CA LYS A 28 -4.17 9.98 14.79
C LYS A 28 -3.31 9.66 13.55
N TYR A 29 -3.00 10.66 12.73
CA TYR A 29 -2.30 10.47 11.45
C TYR A 29 -0.78 10.54 11.68
N LEU A 30 -0.20 9.38 11.97
CA LEU A 30 1.24 9.25 12.25
C LEU A 30 1.96 8.50 11.14
N LEU A 31 3.21 8.87 10.84
CA LEU A 31 4.03 8.20 9.84
C LEU A 31 4.10 6.66 10.01
N PRO A 32 4.22 6.09 11.23
CA PRO A 32 4.20 4.64 11.40
C PRO A 32 2.85 3.99 11.04
N ILE A 33 1.74 4.72 11.20
CA ILE A 33 0.41 4.25 10.84
C ILE A 33 0.25 4.28 9.32
N HIS A 34 0.60 5.40 8.68
CA HIS A 34 0.63 5.51 7.21
C HIS A 34 1.46 4.38 6.58
N ARG A 35 2.71 4.22 7.03
CA ARG A 35 3.60 3.15 6.52
C ARG A 35 2.97 1.76 6.67
N ARG A 36 2.27 1.50 7.78
CA ARG A 36 1.58 0.22 8.01
C ARG A 36 0.38 0.04 7.08
N ILE A 37 -0.45 1.07 6.91
CA ILE A 37 -1.57 1.04 5.96
C ILE A 37 -1.03 0.73 4.56
N VAL A 38 -0.09 1.52 4.07
CA VAL A 38 0.49 1.37 2.73
C VAL A 38 1.12 -0.01 2.52
N GLN A 39 1.91 -0.48 3.48
CA GLN A 39 2.56 -1.78 3.41
C GLN A 39 1.55 -2.91 3.18
N TYR A 40 0.47 -2.92 3.98
CA TYR A 40 -0.50 -4.02 3.95
C TYR A 40 -1.56 -3.85 2.86
N LYS A 41 -2.08 -2.63 2.69
CA LYS A 41 -3.14 -2.30 1.73
C LYS A 41 -2.65 -2.36 0.29
N THR A 42 -1.40 -1.99 0.01
CA THR A 42 -0.89 -1.85 -1.37
C THR A 42 0.32 -2.73 -1.66
N ALA A 43 1.38 -2.64 -0.86
CA ALA A 43 2.69 -3.19 -1.26
C ALA A 43 2.69 -4.71 -1.52
N TYR A 44 1.96 -5.50 -0.72
CA TYR A 44 1.92 -6.96 -0.89
C TYR A 44 1.25 -7.39 -2.20
N TYR A 45 0.09 -6.83 -2.56
CA TYR A 45 -0.63 -7.26 -3.75
C TYR A 45 -0.09 -6.62 -5.02
N SER A 46 0.37 -5.36 -4.96
CA SER A 46 0.84 -4.62 -6.13
C SER A 46 2.27 -5.00 -6.54
N PHE A 47 3.16 -5.28 -5.58
CA PHE A 47 4.59 -5.50 -5.85
C PHE A 47 5.05 -6.92 -5.53
N TYR A 48 4.77 -7.44 -4.34
CA TYR A 48 5.25 -8.76 -3.95
C TYR A 48 4.55 -9.89 -4.70
N LEU A 49 3.22 -9.91 -4.75
CA LEU A 49 2.43 -11.01 -5.32
C LEU A 49 2.77 -11.34 -6.78
N PRO A 50 2.90 -10.36 -7.71
CA PRO A 50 3.27 -10.66 -9.10
C PRO A 50 4.63 -11.37 -9.22
N VAL A 51 5.63 -10.93 -8.44
CA VAL A 51 6.97 -11.53 -8.45
C VAL A 51 6.98 -12.88 -7.75
N ALA A 52 6.23 -13.03 -6.65
CA ALA A 52 6.06 -14.32 -5.97
C ALA A 52 5.42 -15.36 -6.90
N CYS A 53 4.41 -14.97 -7.69
CA CYS A 53 3.83 -15.83 -8.72
C CYS A 53 4.87 -16.24 -9.78
N ALA A 54 5.69 -15.31 -10.27
CA ALA A 54 6.73 -15.61 -11.24
C ALA A 54 7.80 -16.57 -10.68
N LEU A 55 8.24 -16.36 -9.43
CA LEU A 55 9.19 -17.24 -8.75
C LEU A 55 8.63 -18.67 -8.61
N LEU A 56 7.39 -18.80 -8.15
CA LEU A 56 6.72 -20.10 -8.03
C LEU A 56 6.59 -20.80 -9.39
N MET A 57 6.25 -20.06 -10.46
CA MET A 57 6.18 -20.61 -11.81
C MET A 57 7.55 -21.04 -12.36
N ALA A 58 8.63 -20.42 -11.89
CA ALA A 58 10.00 -20.82 -12.20
C ALA A 58 10.50 -22.03 -11.37
N GLY A 59 9.70 -22.54 -10.44
CA GLY A 59 10.06 -23.67 -9.57
C GLY A 59 10.86 -23.28 -8.32
N GLU A 60 10.92 -21.98 -7.99
CA GLU A 60 11.61 -21.47 -6.81
C GLU A 60 10.79 -21.64 -5.52
N SER A 61 11.47 -21.75 -4.39
CA SER A 61 10.83 -21.68 -3.06
C SER A 61 10.84 -20.25 -2.53
N LEU A 62 9.68 -19.69 -2.18
CA LEU A 62 9.57 -18.33 -1.65
C LEU A 62 10.37 -18.11 -0.35
N ASP A 63 10.61 -19.17 0.43
CA ASP A 63 11.43 -19.11 1.65
C ASP A 63 12.88 -18.69 1.38
N ASN A 64 13.38 -18.96 0.17
CA ASN A 64 14.72 -18.55 -0.25
C ASN A 64 14.78 -17.08 -0.72
N HIS A 65 13.62 -16.43 -0.90
CA HIS A 65 13.48 -15.11 -1.54
C HIS A 65 12.96 -14.03 -0.59
N VAL A 66 13.24 -14.15 0.73
CA VAL A 66 12.84 -13.15 1.74
C VAL A 66 13.39 -11.75 1.43
N ASN A 67 14.63 -11.66 0.92
CA ASN A 67 15.20 -10.37 0.54
C ASN A 67 14.46 -9.72 -0.65
N VAL A 68 14.00 -10.53 -1.61
CA VAL A 68 13.17 -10.06 -2.73
C VAL A 68 11.86 -9.49 -2.20
N LYS A 69 11.19 -10.20 -1.28
CA LYS A 69 9.99 -9.69 -0.60
C LYS A 69 10.27 -8.35 0.08
N ASN A 70 11.33 -8.24 0.88
CA ASN A 70 11.64 -7.01 1.62
C ASN A 70 11.85 -5.81 0.68
N ILE A 71 12.58 -5.98 -0.41
CA ILE A 71 12.80 -4.93 -1.41
C ILE A 71 11.47 -4.51 -2.06
N LEU A 72 10.65 -5.47 -2.47
CA LEU A 72 9.35 -5.19 -3.11
C LEU A 72 8.38 -4.48 -2.17
N ILE A 73 8.43 -4.78 -0.87
CA ILE A 73 7.65 -4.06 0.13
C ILE A 73 8.12 -2.61 0.25
N GLU A 74 9.43 -2.33 0.31
CA GLU A 74 9.93 -0.94 0.32
C GLU A 74 9.59 -0.20 -0.98
N MET A 75 9.65 -0.88 -2.13
CA MET A 75 9.22 -0.29 -3.41
C MET A 75 7.74 0.07 -3.40
N GLY A 76 6.88 -0.79 -2.85
CA GLY A 76 5.45 -0.50 -2.72
C GLY A 76 5.15 0.65 -1.76
N ILE A 77 5.93 0.78 -0.69
CA ILE A 77 5.83 1.93 0.22
C ILE A 77 6.24 3.22 -0.49
N TYR A 78 7.35 3.20 -1.20
CA TYR A 78 7.80 4.35 -1.99
C TYR A 78 6.77 4.74 -3.06
N PHE A 79 6.21 3.76 -3.78
CA PHE A 79 5.19 3.98 -4.79
C PHE A 79 3.96 4.71 -4.23
N GLN A 80 3.45 4.29 -3.07
CA GLN A 80 2.27 4.94 -2.50
C GLN A 80 2.59 6.35 -1.99
N VAL A 81 3.78 6.60 -1.45
CA VAL A 81 4.21 7.98 -1.12
C VAL A 81 4.25 8.86 -2.37
N GLN A 82 4.63 8.31 -3.53
CA GLN A 82 4.53 9.03 -4.80
C GLN A 82 3.07 9.27 -5.21
N ASP A 83 2.20 8.27 -5.09
CA ASP A 83 0.78 8.36 -5.41
C ASP A 83 0.09 9.47 -4.58
N ASP A 84 0.30 9.47 -3.26
CA ASP A 84 -0.23 10.49 -2.34
C ASP A 84 0.30 11.91 -2.68
N TYR A 85 1.57 12.02 -3.08
CA TYR A 85 2.12 13.31 -3.56
C TYR A 85 1.45 13.74 -4.87
N LEU A 86 1.31 12.83 -5.82
CA LEU A 86 0.72 13.13 -7.12
C LEU A 86 -0.77 13.48 -7.00
N ASP A 87 -1.51 12.87 -6.09
CA ASP A 87 -2.93 13.19 -5.85
C ASP A 87 -3.12 14.69 -5.54
N CYS A 88 -2.21 15.28 -4.76
CA CYS A 88 -2.29 16.70 -4.40
C CYS A 88 -1.62 17.65 -5.41
N PHE A 89 -0.54 17.23 -6.07
CA PHE A 89 0.35 18.16 -6.78
C PHE A 89 0.45 17.94 -8.29
N ALA A 90 0.01 16.80 -8.82
CA ALA A 90 0.05 16.56 -10.26
C ALA A 90 -1.02 17.37 -10.99
N ASP A 91 -0.74 17.71 -12.25
CA ASP A 91 -1.77 18.22 -13.15
C ASP A 91 -2.84 17.13 -13.37
N PRO A 92 -4.14 17.40 -13.14
CA PRO A 92 -5.20 16.43 -13.37
C PRO A 92 -5.20 15.80 -14.77
N GLU A 93 -4.76 16.54 -15.80
CA GLU A 93 -4.64 16.01 -17.17
C GLU A 93 -3.53 14.95 -17.29
N VAL A 94 -2.46 15.08 -16.50
CA VAL A 94 -1.34 14.13 -16.44
C VAL A 94 -1.69 12.95 -15.53
N LEU A 95 -2.32 13.21 -14.39
CA LEU A 95 -2.72 12.17 -13.42
C LEU A 95 -3.89 11.33 -13.93
N GLY A 96 -4.73 11.90 -14.79
CA GLY A 96 -5.94 11.25 -15.32
C GLY A 96 -7.11 11.22 -14.32
N LYS A 97 -6.97 11.88 -13.16
CA LYS A 97 -8.01 12.07 -12.14
C LYS A 97 -7.81 13.41 -11.42
N ILE A 98 -8.87 13.90 -10.79
CA ILE A 98 -8.78 14.98 -9.79
C ILE A 98 -8.51 14.32 -8.45
N GLY A 99 -7.46 14.74 -7.76
CA GLY A 99 -7.16 14.24 -6.41
C GLY A 99 -8.20 14.66 -5.39
N THR A 100 -8.49 13.76 -4.46
CA THR A 100 -9.55 13.91 -3.45
C THR A 100 -9.08 13.61 -2.03
N ASP A 101 -7.80 13.27 -1.82
CA ASP A 101 -7.29 12.83 -0.51
C ASP A 101 -7.55 13.85 0.61
N ILE A 102 -7.48 15.16 0.31
CA ILE A 102 -7.74 16.22 1.30
C ILE A 102 -9.23 16.30 1.66
N GLN A 103 -10.12 16.12 0.68
CA GLN A 103 -11.57 16.21 0.86
C GLN A 103 -12.13 14.97 1.56
N GLU A 104 -11.47 13.83 1.40
CA GLU A 104 -11.85 12.54 1.99
C GLU A 104 -11.36 12.33 3.42
N PHE A 105 -10.62 13.29 3.98
CA PHE A 105 -10.35 13.40 5.42
C PHE A 105 -11.65 13.50 6.24
#